data_AF-A0A9J6A9P3-F1
#
_entry.id   AF-A0A9J6A9P3-F1
#
_cell.length_a   1.000
_cell.length_b   1.000
_cell.length_c   1.000
_cell.angle_alpha   90.00
_cell.angle_beta   90.00
_cell.angle_gamma   90.00
#
_symmetry.space_group_name_H-M   'P 1'
#
loop_
_entity.id
_entity.type
_entity.pdbx_description
1 polymer ?
#
loop_
_entity_poly.entity_id
_entity_poly.type
_entity_poly.pdbx_seq_one_letter_code
_entity_poly.pdbx_strand_id
1 'polypeptide(L)'
;MRQFFSNWFNGRKWLEYSITKDAAFCLCCYLFKNECESRGYEVDAAFTKTGYSAWNKATERFRAHVGDINSIHNKCFNKMLDLRNQSQSRHTSFDKKSKKEKSESRRHLSASVDVTRFLLKLGLSFRGHDESRSSSNRGIFLKLLQ
;
A
#
# COMPACT_ATOMS: atom_id res chain seq x y z
N MET A 1 11.76 27.75 33.51
CA MET A 1 11.61 26.38 32.99
C MET A 1 11.48 26.49 31.47
N ARG A 2 12.35 25.84 30.68
CA ARG A 2 12.16 25.81 29.22
C ARG A 2 10.99 24.86 28.92
N GLN A 3 10.22 25.12 27.88
CA GLN A 3 9.05 24.33 27.47
C GLN A 3 9.28 23.76 26.07
N PHE A 4 8.43 22.81 25.68
CA PHE A 4 8.41 22.33 24.30
C PHE A 4 8.23 23.49 23.31
N PHE A 5 9.03 23.49 22.25
CA PHE A 5 8.98 24.50 21.20
C PHE A 5 8.32 23.93 19.94
N SER A 6 7.12 24.41 19.60
CA SER A 6 6.31 23.91 18.48
C SER A 6 7.02 23.92 17.14
N ASN A 7 7.92 24.88 16.91
CA ASN A 7 8.72 24.94 15.68
C ASN A 7 9.64 23.73 15.48
N TRP A 8 9.87 22.89 16.50
CA TRP A 8 10.58 21.63 16.31
C TRP A 8 9.82 20.64 15.41
N PHE A 9 8.52 20.79 15.23
CA PHE A 9 7.77 19.99 14.24
C PHE A 9 8.18 20.32 12.79
N ASN A 10 8.68 21.54 12.53
CA ASN A 10 9.09 21.96 11.20
C ASN A 10 10.29 21.11 10.75
N GLY A 11 10.07 20.30 9.71
CA GLY A 11 11.08 19.39 9.17
C GLY A 11 11.25 18.07 9.94
N ARG A 12 10.47 17.80 11.00
CA ARG A 12 10.54 16.56 11.79
C ARG A 12 9.20 15.82 11.81
N LYS A 13 8.87 15.17 10.70
CA LYS A 13 7.62 14.39 10.54
C LYS A 13 7.49 13.19 11.50
N TRP A 14 8.57 12.83 12.19
CA TRP A 14 8.62 11.72 13.14
C TRP A 14 8.34 12.14 14.59
N LEU A 15 8.43 13.44 14.89
CA LEU A 15 8.37 13.96 16.25
C LEU A 15 6.92 14.06 16.70
N GLU A 16 6.63 13.49 17.86
CA GLU A 16 5.34 13.61 18.54
C GLU A 16 5.54 14.23 19.93
N TYR A 17 4.52 14.93 20.43
CA TYR A 17 4.55 15.55 21.76
C TYR A 17 3.33 15.14 22.56
N SER A 18 3.55 14.69 23.79
CA SER A 18 2.51 14.38 24.75
C SER A 18 2.40 15.53 25.75
N ILE A 19 1.25 16.22 25.74
CA ILE A 19 0.96 17.31 26.69
C ILE A 19 0.90 16.76 28.12
N THR A 20 0.28 15.60 28.32
CA THR A 20 0.09 14.99 29.65
C THR A 20 1.41 14.58 30.30
N LYS A 21 2.40 14.18 29.51
CA LYS A 21 3.74 13.82 29.99
C LYS A 21 4.75 14.95 29.89
N ASP A 22 4.40 16.07 29.28
CA ASP A 22 5.33 17.11 28.80
C ASP A 22 6.60 16.51 28.20
N ALA A 23 6.44 15.64 27.20
CA ALA A 23 7.55 14.89 26.63
C ALA A 23 7.37 14.59 25.14
N ALA A 24 8.50 14.54 24.44
CA ALA A 24 8.59 14.23 23.03
C ALA A 24 8.88 12.75 22.77
N PHE A 25 8.29 12.22 21.72
CA PHE A 25 8.40 10.83 21.29
C PHE A 25 8.73 10.77 19.79
N CYS A 26 9.15 9.60 19.35
CA CYS A 26 9.40 9.31 17.95
C CYS A 26 8.46 8.22 17.47
N LEU A 27 7.48 8.58 16.62
CA LEU A 27 6.44 7.66 16.18
C LEU A 27 7.02 6.43 15.46
N CYS A 28 7.94 6.64 14.51
CA CYS A 28 8.50 5.54 13.74
C CYS A 28 9.30 4.58 14.63
N CYS A 29 10.12 5.10 15.54
CA CYS A 29 10.87 4.27 16.48
C CYS A 29 9.94 3.55 17.47
N TYR A 30 8.87 4.21 17.94
CA TYR A 30 7.87 3.59 18.80
C TYR A 30 7.24 2.34 18.15
N LEU A 31 6.89 2.45 16.86
CA LEU A 31 6.22 1.39 16.10
C LEU A 31 7.16 0.25 15.67
N PHE A 32 8.39 0.57 15.23
CA PHE A 32 9.24 -0.40 14.51
C PHE A 32 10.53 -0.81 15.26
N LYS A 33 10.76 -0.32 16.49
CA LYS A 33 12.02 -0.58 17.23
C LYS A 33 12.42 -2.07 17.26
N ASN A 34 11.51 -2.97 17.62
CA ASN A 34 11.82 -4.39 17.84
C ASN A 34 12.31 -5.07 16.55
N GLU A 35 11.85 -4.60 15.40
CA GLU A 35 12.25 -5.16 14.11
C GLU A 35 13.57 -4.56 13.56
N CYS A 36 14.05 -3.48 14.17
CA CYS A 36 15.26 -2.78 13.76
C CYS A 36 16.43 -2.98 14.74
N GLU A 37 16.16 -3.50 15.94
CA GLU A 37 17.11 -3.74 17.05
C GLU A 37 18.06 -4.95 16.84
N SER A 38 18.04 -5.63 15.68
CA SER A 38 18.71 -6.93 15.47
C SER A 38 20.26 -6.94 15.53
N ARG A 39 20.96 -5.85 15.89
CA ARG A 39 22.44 -5.79 15.90
C ARG A 39 23.04 -4.86 16.97
N GLY A 40 22.62 -4.97 18.24
CA GLY A 40 23.38 -4.38 19.37
C GLY A 40 23.45 -2.85 19.43
N TYR A 41 22.60 -2.16 18.66
CA TYR A 41 22.42 -0.71 18.78
C TYR A 41 21.14 -0.48 19.60
N GLU A 42 21.28 0.16 20.77
CA GLU A 42 20.12 0.53 21.59
C GLU A 42 19.38 1.71 20.96
N VAL A 43 18.06 1.57 20.75
CA VAL A 43 17.19 2.72 20.50
C VAL A 43 17.09 3.51 21.80
N ASP A 44 17.34 4.82 21.73
CA ASP A 44 17.18 5.70 22.89
C ASP A 44 15.77 5.53 23.48
N ALA A 45 15.71 4.91 24.66
CA ALA A 45 14.47 4.64 25.37
C ALA A 45 13.70 5.94 25.68
N ALA A 46 14.41 7.08 25.71
CA ALA A 46 13.81 8.40 25.86
C ALA A 46 12.78 8.70 24.77
N PHE A 47 12.99 8.27 23.53
CA PHE A 47 12.06 8.59 22.43
C PHE A 47 10.97 7.55 22.20
N THR A 48 11.00 6.42 22.91
CA THR A 48 10.07 5.30 22.68
C THR A 48 9.29 4.84 23.91
N LYS A 49 9.84 4.96 25.12
CA LYS A 49 9.18 4.48 26.36
C LYS A 49 8.87 5.62 27.31
N THR A 50 9.89 6.35 27.74
CA THR A 50 9.77 7.34 28.81
C THR A 50 9.30 8.70 28.30
N GLY A 51 9.75 9.10 27.11
CA GLY A 51 9.55 10.44 26.57
C GLY A 51 10.75 11.35 26.89
N TYR A 52 11.09 12.23 25.95
CA TYR A 52 12.18 13.18 26.09
C TYR A 52 11.65 14.56 26.51
N SER A 53 12.12 15.10 27.64
CA SER A 53 11.66 16.39 28.19
C SER A 53 12.79 17.36 28.56
N ALA A 54 14.06 17.01 28.29
CA ALA A 54 15.22 17.86 28.61
C ALA A 54 15.41 18.99 27.57
N TRP A 55 14.49 19.96 27.55
CA TRP A 55 14.35 20.96 26.48
C TRP A 55 15.59 21.83 26.22
N ASN A 56 16.50 21.96 27.19
CA ASN A 56 17.76 22.69 27.03
C ASN A 56 18.73 22.05 26.01
N LYS A 57 18.61 20.74 25.76
CA LYS A 57 19.44 20.00 24.79
C LYS A 57 18.64 19.38 23.65
N ALA A 58 17.39 19.81 23.46
CA ALA A 58 16.46 19.18 22.53
C ALA A 58 17.01 19.09 21.10
N THR A 59 17.52 20.19 20.54
CA THR A 59 18.04 20.20 19.16
C THR A 59 19.21 19.24 18.98
N GLU A 60 20.14 19.19 19.94
CA GLU A 60 21.28 18.26 19.95
C GLU A 60 20.80 16.81 20.04
N ARG A 61 19.90 16.52 20.98
CA ARG A 61 19.36 15.18 21.20
C ARG A 61 18.51 14.69 20.04
N PHE A 62 17.73 15.55 19.40
CA PHE A 62 16.99 15.19 18.19
C PHE A 62 17.92 14.86 17.03
N ARG A 63 19.04 15.58 16.88
CA ARG A 63 20.05 15.25 15.86
C ARG A 63 20.73 13.92 16.16
N ALA A 64 21.13 13.70 17.42
CA ALA A 64 21.72 12.44 17.85
C ALA A 64 20.76 11.25 17.69
N HIS A 65 19.47 11.44 17.98
CA HIS A 65 18.44 10.42 17.79
C HIS A 65 18.26 10.04 16.31
N VAL A 66 18.21 11.04 15.42
CA VAL A 66 18.13 10.78 13.97
C VAL A 66 19.40 10.08 13.49
N GLY A 67 20.57 10.50 13.98
CA GLY A 67 21.84 9.87 13.67
C GLY A 67 22.19 9.90 12.17
N ASP A 68 23.07 8.98 11.77
CA ASP A 68 23.51 8.81 10.39
C ASP A 68 22.50 8.01 9.54
N ILE A 69 22.72 7.91 8.22
CA ILE A 69 21.86 7.27 7.21
C ILE A 69 21.43 5.85 7.62
N ASN A 70 22.32 5.11 8.29
CA ASN A 70 22.07 3.72 8.73
C ASN A 70 21.59 3.59 10.18
N SER A 71 21.23 4.70 10.83
CA SER A 71 20.69 4.71 12.18
C SER A 71 19.40 3.90 12.28
N ILE A 72 19.06 3.48 13.51
CA ILE A 72 17.79 2.80 13.74
C ILE A 72 16.62 3.73 13.41
N HIS A 73 16.73 5.01 13.73
CA HIS A 73 15.72 6.01 13.36
C HIS A 73 15.41 5.98 11.86
N ASN A 74 16.43 6.08 11.01
CA ASN A 74 16.23 6.11 9.56
C ASN A 74 15.66 4.78 9.03
N LYS A 75 16.06 3.64 9.61
CA LYS A 75 15.46 2.33 9.28
C LYS A 75 13.98 2.27 9.66
N CYS A 76 13.62 2.69 10.87
CA CYS A 76 12.23 2.76 11.31
C CYS A 76 11.41 3.76 10.48
N PHE A 77 12.00 4.90 10.14
CA PHE A 77 11.37 5.93 9.32
C PHE A 77 11.09 5.42 7.91
N ASN A 78 12.03 4.72 7.27
CA ASN A 78 11.82 4.10 5.97
C ASN A 78 10.69 3.05 6.02
N LYS A 79 10.66 2.19 7.04
CA LYS A 79 9.54 1.24 7.23
C LYS A 79 8.19 1.93 7.37
N MET A 80 8.15 3.05 8.08
CA MET A 80 6.93 3.87 8.18
C MET A 80 6.52 4.45 6.82
N LEU A 81 7.48 4.91 6.01
CA LEU A 81 7.22 5.39 4.65
C LEU A 81 6.70 4.28 3.73
N ASP A 82 7.30 3.09 3.80
CA ASP A 82 6.89 1.91 3.04
C ASP A 82 5.47 1.49 3.42
N LEU A 83 5.14 1.47 4.72
CA LEU A 83 3.79 1.18 5.19
C LEU A 83 2.77 2.23 4.70
N ARG A 84 3.16 3.51 4.65
CA ARG A 84 2.31 4.59 4.14
C ARG A 84 2.13 4.52 2.62
N ASN A 85 3.03 3.84 1.91
CA ASN A 85 2.96 3.68 0.47
C ASN A 85 1.90 2.62 0.08
N GLN A 86 0.63 3.01 0.15
CA GLN A 86 -0.53 2.16 -0.21
C GLN A 86 -0.44 1.55 -1.62
N SER A 87 0.32 2.17 -2.54
CA SER A 87 0.50 1.69 -3.91
C SER A 87 1.13 0.29 -3.98
N GLN A 88 1.90 -0.09 -2.96
CA GLN A 88 2.53 -1.42 -2.82
C GLN A 88 1.73 -2.38 -1.93
N SER A 89 0.58 -1.97 -1.41
CA SER A 89 -0.25 -2.86 -0.60
C SER A 89 -0.83 -4.00 -1.44
N ARG A 90 -1.06 -5.17 -0.83
CA ARG A 90 -1.66 -6.32 -1.51
C ARG A 90 -3.03 -5.98 -2.12
N HIS A 91 -3.79 -5.11 -1.48
CA HIS A 91 -5.12 -4.68 -1.94
C HIS A 91 -5.09 -4.02 -3.31
N THR A 92 -4.13 -3.12 -3.58
CA THR A 92 -4.04 -2.45 -4.88
C THR A 92 -3.70 -3.42 -6.02
N SER A 93 -2.93 -4.47 -5.73
CA SER A 93 -2.63 -5.54 -6.69
C SER A 93 -3.86 -6.41 -7.00
N PHE A 94 -4.65 -6.77 -5.98
CA PHE A 94 -5.92 -7.48 -6.18
C PHE A 94 -6.94 -6.63 -6.95
N ASP A 95 -7.03 -5.33 -6.65
CA ASP A 95 -7.94 -4.42 -7.34
C ASP A 95 -7.59 -4.25 -8.83
N LYS A 96 -6.29 -4.17 -9.15
CA LYS A 96 -5.82 -4.11 -10.55
C LYS A 96 -6.16 -5.40 -11.30
N LYS A 97 -5.94 -6.57 -10.71
CA LYS A 97 -6.30 -7.86 -11.30
C LYS A 97 -7.82 -7.96 -11.53
N SER A 98 -8.61 -7.59 -10.52
CA SER A 98 -10.07 -7.56 -10.59
C SER A 98 -10.60 -6.64 -11.69
N LYS A 99 -9.99 -5.46 -11.89
CA LYS A 99 -10.39 -4.54 -12.97
C LYS A 99 -10.16 -5.13 -14.36
N LYS A 100 -9.02 -5.80 -14.58
CA LYS A 100 -8.71 -6.46 -15.85
C LYS A 100 -9.72 -7.58 -16.15
N GLU A 101 -9.95 -8.47 -15.19
CA GLU A 101 -10.91 -9.58 -15.32
C GLU A 101 -12.34 -9.08 -15.59
N LYS A 102 -12.77 -8.01 -14.90
CA LYS A 102 -14.07 -7.35 -15.16
C LYS A 102 -14.14 -6.72 -16.55
N SER A 103 -13.04 -6.19 -17.07
CA SER A 103 -13.00 -5.60 -18.42
C SER A 103 -13.07 -6.66 -19.52
N GLU A 104 -12.37 -7.78 -19.35
CA GLU A 104 -12.39 -8.92 -20.27
C GLU A 104 -13.77 -9.59 -20.27
N SER A 105 -14.35 -9.80 -19.09
CA SER A 105 -15.71 -10.36 -18.97
C SER A 105 -16.76 -9.49 -19.65
N ARG A 106 -16.67 -8.15 -19.51
CA ARG A 106 -17.57 -7.21 -20.20
C ARG A 106 -17.39 -7.24 -21.71
N ARG A 107 -16.16 -7.36 -22.21
CA ARG A 107 -15.89 -7.52 -23.65
C ARG A 107 -16.54 -8.80 -24.20
N HIS A 108 -16.35 -9.94 -23.54
CA HIS A 108 -16.96 -11.20 -23.97
C HIS A 108 -18.49 -11.16 -23.94
N LEU A 109 -19.08 -10.54 -22.92
CA LEU A 109 -20.53 -10.38 -22.83
C LEU A 109 -21.07 -9.49 -23.96
N SER A 110 -20.41 -8.36 -24.22
CA SER A 110 -20.80 -7.47 -25.33
C SER A 110 -20.75 -8.19 -26.67
N ALA A 111 -19.65 -8.89 -26.96
CA ALA A 111 -19.52 -9.68 -28.19
C ALA A 111 -20.63 -10.74 -28.30
N SER A 112 -20.95 -11.44 -27.21
CA SER A 112 -22.02 -12.44 -27.18
C SER A 112 -23.39 -11.82 -27.48
N VAL A 113 -23.67 -10.64 -26.95
CA VAL A 113 -24.91 -9.89 -27.21
C VAL A 113 -24.98 -9.45 -28.67
N ASP A 114 -23.87 -8.98 -29.25
CA ASP A 114 -23.82 -8.52 -30.64
C ASP A 114 -24.01 -9.68 -31.62
N VAL A 115 -23.35 -10.82 -31.38
CA VAL A 115 -23.56 -12.04 -32.19
C VAL A 115 -25.00 -12.53 -32.05
N THR A 116 -25.56 -12.55 -30.84
CA THR A 116 -26.97 -12.93 -30.60
C THR A 116 -27.92 -12.04 -31.41
N ARG A 117 -27.72 -10.72 -31.35
CA ARG A 117 -28.53 -9.75 -32.10
C ARG A 117 -28.43 -9.96 -33.62
N PHE A 118 -27.23 -10.25 -34.12
CA PHE A 118 -27.00 -10.53 -35.55
C PHE A 118 -27.75 -11.78 -36.00
N LEU A 119 -27.63 -12.89 -35.25
CA LEU A 119 -28.30 -14.15 -35.58
C LEU A 119 -29.82 -14.00 -35.56
N LEU A 120 -30.38 -13.31 -34.56
CA LEU A 120 -31.81 -13.07 -34.47
C LEU A 120 -32.34 -12.24 -35.65
N LYS A 121 -31.59 -11.20 -36.08
CA LYS A 121 -31.98 -10.37 -37.22
C LYS A 121 -32.03 -11.14 -38.54
N LEU A 122 -31.17 -12.14 -38.70
CA LEU A 122 -31.09 -12.94 -39.92
C LEU A 122 -31.87 -14.26 -39.84
N GLY A 123 -32.48 -14.57 -38.70
CA GLY A 123 -33.14 -15.86 -38.47
C GLY A 123 -32.18 -17.06 -38.52
N LEU A 124 -30.90 -16.85 -38.20
CA LEU A 124 -29.89 -17.89 -38.24
C LEU A 124 -29.91 -18.76 -36.98
N SER A 125 -29.55 -20.03 -37.14
CA SER A 125 -29.38 -20.94 -36.00
C SER A 125 -28.19 -20.52 -35.14
N PHE A 126 -28.37 -20.59 -33.83
CA PHE A 126 -27.29 -20.34 -32.87
C PHE A 126 -26.27 -21.48 -32.86
N ARG A 127 -26.76 -22.71 -32.96
CA ARG A 127 -25.97 -23.93 -32.77
C ARG A 127 -25.70 -24.66 -34.07
N GLY A 128 -24.59 -25.41 -34.06
CA GLY A 128 -24.26 -26.40 -35.08
C GLY A 128 -24.76 -27.79 -34.68
N HIS A 129 -24.60 -28.76 -35.59
CA HIS A 129 -24.89 -30.17 -35.29
C HIS A 129 -23.87 -30.78 -34.32
N ASP A 130 -22.62 -30.32 -34.39
CA ASP A 130 -21.54 -30.72 -33.47
C ASP A 130 -20.70 -29.50 -33.08
N GLU A 131 -20.75 -29.13 -31.80
CA GLU A 131 -19.99 -28.00 -31.23
C GLU A 131 -18.68 -28.44 -30.54
N SER A 132 -18.32 -29.73 -30.66
CA SER A 132 -17.06 -30.29 -30.14
C SER A 132 -15.84 -29.54 -30.69
N ARG A 133 -14.74 -29.53 -29.94
CA ARG A 133 -13.51 -28.81 -30.37
C ARG A 133 -12.89 -29.39 -31.64
N SER A 134 -13.17 -30.65 -31.94
CA SER A 134 -12.71 -31.39 -33.13
C SER A 134 -13.62 -31.21 -34.36
N SER A 135 -14.80 -30.60 -34.20
CA SER A 135 -15.72 -30.37 -35.30
C SER A 135 -15.20 -29.26 -36.24
N SER A 136 -15.30 -29.50 -37.54
CA SER A 136 -15.00 -28.51 -38.57
C SER A 136 -16.04 -27.38 -38.64
N ASN A 137 -17.27 -27.62 -38.15
CA ASN A 137 -18.34 -26.64 -38.11
C ASN A 137 -19.05 -26.63 -36.75
N ARG A 138 -18.55 -25.80 -35.84
CA ARG A 138 -19.01 -25.69 -34.45
C ARG A 138 -20.26 -24.82 -34.24
N GLY A 139 -20.97 -24.49 -35.32
CA GLY A 139 -22.10 -23.57 -35.25
C GLY A 139 -21.71 -22.10 -35.41
N ILE A 140 -22.66 -21.31 -35.90
CA ILE A 140 -22.42 -19.93 -36.35
C ILE A 140 -22.09 -19.02 -35.17
N PHE A 141 -22.73 -19.23 -34.00
CA PHE A 141 -22.47 -18.43 -32.80
C PHE A 141 -21.01 -18.55 -32.33
N LEU A 142 -20.49 -19.78 -32.20
CA LEU A 142 -19.11 -20.00 -31.78
C LEU A 142 -18.11 -19.49 -32.81
N LYS A 143 -18.44 -19.57 -34.10
CA LYS A 143 -17.57 -19.07 -35.18
C LYS A 143 -17.46 -17.55 -35.21
N LEU A 144 -18.50 -16.83 -34.79
CA LEU A 144 -18.52 -15.36 -34.74
C LEU A 144 -17.97 -14.79 -33.42
N LEU A 145 -17.88 -15.61 -32.37
CA LEU A 145 -17.33 -15.23 -31.07
C LEU A 145 -15.83 -15.44 -30.90
N GLN A 146 -15.22 -16.30 -31.73
CA GLN A 146 -13.77 -16.52 -31.79
C GLN A 146 -13.06 -15.40 -32.52
#